data_AF-A0A840E333-F1
#
_entry.id   AF-A0A840E333-F1
#
_cell.length_a   1.000
_cell.length_b   1.000
_cell.length_c   1.000
_cell.angle_alpha   90.00
_cell.angle_beta   90.00
_cell.angle_gamma   90.00
#
_symmetry.space_group_name_H-M   'P 1'
#
loop_
_entity.id
_entity.type
_entity.pdbx_description
1 polymer ?
#
loop_
_entity_poly.entity_id
_entity_poly.type
_entity_poly.pdbx_seq_one_letter_code
_entity_poly.pdbx_strand_id
1 'polypeptide(L)'
;MKTFHTLLLISLLGLWACGGDTEETAMDQGGVEEEDGTLIGSGNPNNDAITLTDMPPTEDFPNASIDDWSYDAGTFNYTISGGYTLGRQTDDASSVMCANSDKGQHIHLIIDNEPYIAKYEPTFNQPMTNGEHYLLTFLSRSYHQSIKTDKAHRAVKASVNNNSFSNPQPITEPMLFYSRPKGTYTGKAETENVMLDFYPVNAPLGDEYQVKASVNGKEFMIDEWKAYYLKGLPMGENTITLTLMAGDSIVDAPLNPVVRTFTLQELPTEAAGK
;
A
#
# COMPACT_ATOMS: atom_id res chain seq x y z
N MET A 1 5.60 -69.84 -18.29
CA MET A 1 5.43 -68.93 -17.14
C MET A 1 4.98 -67.58 -17.69
N LYS A 2 3.77 -67.16 -17.31
CA LYS A 2 3.29 -65.78 -17.06
C LYS A 2 3.47 -64.72 -18.18
N THR A 3 2.49 -63.93 -18.61
CA THR A 3 1.02 -63.90 -18.64
C THR A 3 0.70 -62.63 -19.43
N PHE A 4 -0.17 -62.72 -20.44
CA PHE A 4 -0.81 -61.57 -21.09
C PHE A 4 -1.64 -60.80 -20.04
N HIS A 5 -1.55 -59.47 -19.98
CA HIS A 5 -2.52 -58.64 -19.26
C HIS A 5 -3.02 -57.46 -20.10
N THR A 6 -4.33 -57.37 -20.05
CA THR A 6 -5.33 -56.55 -20.71
C THR A 6 -5.25 -55.05 -20.42
N LEU A 7 -5.60 -54.28 -21.45
CA LEU A 7 -6.23 -52.96 -21.48
C LEU A 7 -6.78 -52.41 -20.15
N LEU A 8 -6.46 -51.14 -19.85
CA LEU A 8 -7.38 -50.23 -19.16
C LEU A 8 -7.13 -48.79 -19.65
N LEU A 9 -8.04 -48.29 -20.48
CA LEU A 9 -8.19 -46.86 -20.77
C LEU A 9 -8.85 -46.22 -19.54
N ILE A 10 -8.19 -45.26 -18.91
CA ILE A 10 -8.82 -44.35 -17.94
C ILE A 10 -8.74 -42.94 -18.53
N SER A 11 -9.90 -42.46 -19.00
CA SER A 11 -10.15 -41.05 -19.25
C SER A 11 -10.40 -40.35 -17.92
N LEU A 12 -9.58 -39.34 -17.60
CA LEU A 12 -9.83 -38.40 -16.52
C LEU A 12 -9.81 -36.98 -17.10
N LEU A 13 -11.01 -36.44 -17.32
CA LEU A 13 -11.23 -35.00 -17.46
C LEU A 13 -10.90 -34.34 -16.11
N GLY A 14 -9.89 -33.48 -16.11
CA GLY A 14 -9.62 -32.54 -15.04
C GLY A 14 -9.66 -31.12 -15.61
N LEU A 15 -10.80 -30.45 -15.44
CA LEU A 15 -10.88 -28.99 -15.50
C LEU A 15 -10.07 -28.46 -14.32
N TRP A 16 -8.96 -27.77 -14.59
CA TRP A 16 -8.38 -26.86 -13.60
C TRP A 16 -8.74 -25.45 -14.00
N ALA A 17 -9.61 -24.88 -13.18
CA ALA A 17 -10.03 -23.50 -13.22
C ALA A 17 -8.83 -22.59 -12.96
N CYS A 18 -8.78 -21.49 -13.71
CA CYS A 18 -7.98 -20.33 -13.39
C CYS A 18 -8.38 -19.80 -12.01
N GLY A 19 -7.42 -19.74 -11.10
CA GLY A 19 -7.50 -19.04 -9.82
C GLY A 19 -6.08 -18.64 -9.47
N GLY A 20 -5.61 -17.57 -10.11
CA GLY A 20 -4.32 -16.97 -9.80
C GLY A 20 -4.45 -16.26 -8.46
N ASP A 21 -4.22 -16.98 -7.36
CA ASP A 21 -3.85 -16.35 -6.10
C ASP A 21 -2.44 -15.80 -6.28
N THR A 22 -2.34 -14.49 -6.52
CA THR A 22 -1.07 -13.78 -6.39
C THR A 22 -0.74 -13.74 -4.90
N GLU A 23 0.09 -14.68 -4.44
CA GLU A 23 0.76 -14.58 -3.15
C GLU A 23 1.58 -13.28 -3.13
N GLU A 24 1.19 -12.31 -2.29
CA GLU A 24 2.02 -11.17 -1.93
C GLU A 24 3.23 -11.71 -1.14
N THR A 25 4.29 -12.06 -1.85
CA THR A 25 5.59 -12.35 -1.27
C THR A 25 6.23 -11.05 -0.81
N ALA A 26 6.93 -11.10 0.33
CA ALA A 26 7.65 -9.97 0.90
C ALA A 26 8.55 -9.34 -0.19
N MET A 27 8.19 -8.13 -0.60
CA MET A 27 8.97 -7.41 -1.60
C MET A 27 10.21 -6.88 -0.92
N ASP A 28 11.34 -7.44 -1.36
CA ASP A 28 12.69 -6.90 -1.19
C ASP A 28 12.68 -5.38 -1.37
N GLN A 29 13.43 -4.65 -0.54
CA GLN A 29 13.74 -3.24 -0.76
C GLN A 29 14.72 -3.12 -1.94
N GLY A 30 14.32 -3.64 -3.10
CA GLY A 30 15.15 -3.79 -4.27
C GLY A 30 15.56 -2.43 -4.85
N GLY A 31 16.82 -2.34 -5.28
CA GLY A 31 17.29 -1.31 -6.21
C GLY A 31 17.41 0.11 -5.65
N VAL A 32 17.81 0.26 -4.39
CA VAL A 32 18.15 1.57 -3.84
C VAL A 32 19.67 1.74 -3.90
N GLU A 33 20.15 2.58 -4.81
CA GLU A 33 21.54 3.02 -4.80
C GLU A 33 21.65 4.30 -3.97
N GLU A 34 22.59 4.32 -3.02
CA GLU A 34 22.94 5.55 -2.30
C GLU A 34 23.90 6.37 -3.16
N GLU A 35 23.42 7.47 -3.74
CA GLU A 35 24.28 8.53 -4.28
C GLU A 35 24.08 9.81 -3.47
N ASP A 36 25.16 10.34 -2.89
CA ASP A 36 25.15 11.58 -2.09
C ASP A 36 24.09 11.60 -0.96
N GLY A 37 23.85 10.44 -0.32
CA GLY A 37 22.83 10.27 0.72
C GLY A 37 21.39 10.31 0.23
N THR A 38 21.18 10.29 -1.09
CA THR A 38 19.85 10.22 -1.71
C THR A 38 19.60 8.80 -2.20
N LEU A 39 18.55 8.17 -1.68
CA LEU A 39 18.04 6.89 -2.14
C LEU A 39 17.33 7.11 -3.48
N ILE A 40 18.03 6.81 -4.59
CA ILE A 40 17.49 6.92 -5.95
C ILE A 40 17.19 5.51 -6.43
N GLY A 41 15.96 5.28 -6.89
CA GLY A 41 15.65 4.03 -7.58
C GLY A 41 16.25 3.98 -8.96
N SER A 42 16.46 2.75 -9.45
CA SER A 42 16.97 2.47 -10.80
C SER A 42 16.06 2.97 -11.96
N GLY A 43 14.85 3.44 -11.64
CA GLY A 43 13.86 3.95 -12.58
C GLY A 43 14.37 5.18 -13.35
N ASN A 44 14.06 5.24 -14.66
CA ASN A 44 14.56 6.21 -15.64
C ASN A 44 14.58 7.66 -15.11
N PRO A 45 15.74 8.15 -14.63
CA PRO A 45 15.84 9.50 -14.11
C PRO A 45 15.74 10.48 -15.28
N ASN A 46 15.04 11.60 -15.06
CA ASN A 46 14.76 12.65 -16.06
C ASN A 46 13.58 12.39 -17.02
N ASN A 47 12.49 11.78 -16.53
CA ASN A 47 11.24 11.79 -17.28
C ASN A 47 10.41 13.04 -16.95
N ASP A 48 10.58 14.10 -17.75
CA ASP A 48 9.82 15.35 -17.64
C ASP A 48 8.29 15.12 -17.72
N ALA A 49 7.83 14.01 -18.30
CA ALA A 49 6.42 13.69 -18.43
C ALA A 49 5.76 13.22 -17.13
N ILE A 50 6.52 12.87 -16.09
CA ILE A 50 5.95 12.47 -14.80
C ILE A 50 5.22 13.67 -14.20
N THR A 51 3.95 13.52 -13.88
CA THR A 51 3.15 14.56 -13.25
C THR A 51 2.49 14.02 -12.00
N LEU A 52 2.37 14.88 -10.98
CA LEU A 52 1.59 14.66 -9.79
C LEU A 52 0.34 15.54 -9.90
N THR A 53 -0.83 14.93 -9.95
CA THR A 53 -2.11 15.65 -10.08
C THR A 53 -3.08 15.19 -9.01
N ASP A 54 -3.94 16.10 -8.55
CA ASP A 54 -5.01 15.75 -7.63
C ASP A 54 -5.86 14.60 -8.17
N MET A 55 -6.23 13.68 -7.29
CA MET A 55 -7.31 12.76 -7.57
C MET A 55 -8.67 13.48 -7.62
N PRO A 56 -9.63 12.98 -8.41
CA PRO A 56 -11.01 13.46 -8.32
C PRO A 56 -11.58 13.22 -6.91
N PRO A 57 -12.61 13.96 -6.50
CA PRO A 57 -13.34 13.66 -5.28
C PRO A 57 -13.86 12.22 -5.28
N THR A 58 -13.75 11.56 -4.14
CA THR A 58 -14.12 10.16 -3.91
C THR A 58 -15.12 10.05 -2.75
N GLU A 59 -15.88 8.95 -2.67
CA GLU A 59 -16.79 8.64 -1.56
C GLU A 59 -16.10 8.88 -0.21
N ASP A 60 -16.66 9.69 0.69
CA ASP A 60 -15.91 10.33 1.78
C ASP A 60 -15.79 9.47 3.06
N PHE A 61 -16.79 8.63 3.35
CA PHE A 61 -16.88 7.80 4.57
C PHE A 61 -16.65 8.56 5.88
N PRO A 62 -17.39 9.67 6.15
CA PRO A 62 -17.07 10.60 7.23
C PRO A 62 -17.27 10.00 8.63
N ASN A 63 -18.08 8.94 8.72
CA ASN A 63 -18.39 8.26 9.96
C ASN A 63 -17.62 6.95 10.15
N ALA A 64 -16.88 6.48 9.14
CA ALA A 64 -16.16 5.21 9.22
C ALA A 64 -15.17 5.24 10.39
N SER A 65 -15.21 4.19 11.19
CA SER A 65 -14.52 4.15 12.47
C SER A 65 -13.97 2.77 12.73
N ILE A 66 -12.70 2.71 13.13
CA ILE A 66 -12.19 1.61 13.95
C ILE A 66 -12.59 2.02 15.37
N ASP A 67 -13.51 1.31 16.00
CA ASP A 67 -13.98 1.65 17.35
C ASP A 67 -13.08 1.02 18.41
N ASP A 68 -12.68 -0.22 18.16
CA ASP A 68 -11.78 -0.98 19.03
C ASP A 68 -10.86 -1.85 18.19
N TRP A 69 -9.70 -2.18 18.76
CA TRP A 69 -8.75 -3.09 18.14
C TRP A 69 -7.84 -3.74 19.19
N SER A 70 -7.40 -4.97 18.91
CA SER A 70 -6.46 -5.70 19.76
C SER A 70 -5.53 -6.57 18.93
N TYR A 71 -4.38 -6.90 19.52
CA TYR A 71 -3.45 -7.89 18.98
C TYR A 71 -2.98 -8.82 20.09
N ASP A 72 -3.36 -10.08 19.98
CA ASP A 72 -3.01 -11.13 20.93
C ASP A 72 -2.80 -12.46 20.20
N ALA A 73 -1.79 -13.23 20.63
CA ALA A 73 -1.45 -14.54 20.08
C ALA A 73 -1.36 -14.56 18.53
N GLY A 74 -0.78 -13.52 17.94
CA GLY A 74 -0.57 -13.42 16.50
C GLY A 74 -1.81 -13.00 15.70
N THR A 75 -2.87 -12.56 16.37
CA THR A 75 -4.15 -12.26 15.72
C THR A 75 -4.58 -10.84 16.03
N PHE A 76 -4.86 -10.09 14.97
CA PHE A 76 -5.56 -8.82 15.11
C PHE A 76 -7.07 -9.04 15.14
N ASN A 77 -7.76 -8.27 15.96
CA ASN A 77 -9.22 -8.17 15.98
C ASN A 77 -9.62 -6.70 15.95
N TYR A 78 -10.52 -6.34 15.05
CA TYR A 78 -11.04 -4.99 14.87
C TYR A 78 -12.55 -4.95 15.08
N THR A 79 -13.04 -3.90 15.74
CA THR A 79 -14.46 -3.52 15.72
C THR A 79 -14.60 -2.31 14.83
N ILE A 80 -15.39 -2.42 13.76
CA ILE A 80 -15.57 -1.37 12.75
C ILE A 80 -17.03 -0.97 12.68
N SER A 81 -17.29 0.34 12.56
CA SER A 81 -18.64 0.89 12.41
C SER A 81 -18.66 2.09 11.46
N GLY A 82 -19.78 2.82 11.45
CA GLY A 82 -19.88 4.08 10.70
C GLY A 82 -20.31 3.94 9.25
N GLY A 83 -21.01 2.86 8.90
CA GLY A 83 -21.48 2.61 7.53
C GLY A 83 -20.39 2.12 6.57
N TYR A 84 -19.26 1.68 7.11
CA TYR A 84 -18.17 1.06 6.36
C TYR A 84 -18.25 -0.46 6.44
N THR A 85 -18.07 -1.15 5.32
CA THR A 85 -18.24 -2.61 5.22
C THR A 85 -17.05 -3.23 4.50
N LEU A 86 -16.21 -3.95 5.26
CA LEU A 86 -15.12 -4.73 4.68
C LEU A 86 -15.65 -5.71 3.62
N GLY A 87 -14.89 -5.89 2.54
CA GLY A 87 -15.28 -6.76 1.43
C GLY A 87 -16.16 -6.09 0.36
N ARG A 88 -16.79 -4.94 0.66
CA ARG A 88 -17.71 -4.26 -0.27
C ARG A 88 -16.94 -3.42 -1.28
N GLN A 89 -17.31 -3.47 -2.56
CA GLN A 89 -16.81 -2.49 -3.53
C GLN A 89 -17.28 -1.07 -3.18
N THR A 90 -16.40 -0.08 -3.31
CA THR A 90 -16.77 1.33 -3.17
C THR A 90 -17.55 1.77 -4.40
N ASP A 91 -18.62 2.56 -4.23
CA ASP A 91 -19.61 2.77 -5.32
C ASP A 91 -19.01 3.53 -6.51
N ASP A 92 -18.04 4.41 -6.25
CA ASP A 92 -17.35 5.22 -7.24
C ASP A 92 -16.11 4.53 -7.83
N ALA A 93 -15.78 3.28 -7.47
CA ALA A 93 -14.54 2.62 -7.92
C ALA A 93 -14.35 2.65 -9.45
N SER A 94 -15.44 2.48 -10.20
CA SER A 94 -15.42 2.51 -11.67
C SER A 94 -15.10 3.88 -12.28
N SER A 95 -15.29 4.98 -11.54
CA SER A 95 -15.02 6.35 -12.02
C SER A 95 -13.65 6.89 -11.58
N VAL A 96 -12.99 6.25 -10.62
CA VAL A 96 -11.67 6.65 -10.12
C VAL A 96 -10.58 6.36 -11.15
N MET A 97 -10.72 5.33 -12.00
CA MET A 97 -9.77 5.02 -13.09
C MET A 97 -8.33 4.74 -12.61
N CYS A 98 -8.18 3.98 -11.53
CA CYS A 98 -6.90 3.44 -11.05
C CYS A 98 -7.06 1.97 -10.62
N ALA A 99 -5.98 1.32 -10.20
CA ALA A 99 -6.03 -0.05 -9.68
C ALA A 99 -7.06 -0.20 -8.54
N ASN A 100 -7.87 -1.25 -8.63
CA ASN A 100 -8.95 -1.54 -7.69
C ASN A 100 -8.86 -2.98 -7.20
N SER A 101 -9.03 -3.20 -5.89
CA SER A 101 -9.10 -4.56 -5.35
C SER A 101 -10.47 -5.16 -5.60
N ASP A 102 -10.50 -6.32 -6.26
CA ASP A 102 -11.73 -7.10 -6.45
C ASP A 102 -12.34 -7.60 -5.13
N LYS A 103 -11.53 -7.66 -4.06
CA LYS A 103 -11.95 -8.04 -2.72
C LYS A 103 -12.59 -6.89 -1.94
N GLY A 104 -12.67 -5.69 -2.50
CA GLY A 104 -13.43 -4.57 -1.94
C GLY A 104 -12.70 -3.77 -0.86
N GLN A 105 -13.46 -2.99 -0.10
CA GLN A 105 -13.02 -2.19 1.05
C GLN A 105 -12.25 -3.05 2.06
N HIS A 106 -11.16 -2.51 2.58
CA HIS A 106 -10.24 -3.27 3.42
C HIS A 106 -9.43 -2.39 4.37
N ILE A 107 -8.79 -3.04 5.32
CA ILE A 107 -7.81 -2.45 6.24
C ILE A 107 -6.44 -2.50 5.57
N HIS A 108 -5.74 -1.38 5.59
CA HIS A 108 -4.29 -1.36 5.40
C HIS A 108 -3.62 -1.48 6.76
N LEU A 109 -2.72 -2.45 6.93
CA LEU A 109 -1.85 -2.56 8.10
C LEU A 109 -0.39 -2.37 7.65
N ILE A 110 0.27 -1.36 8.18
CA ILE A 110 1.70 -1.08 7.97
C ILE A 110 2.41 -1.30 9.30
N ILE A 111 3.48 -2.09 9.27
CA ILE A 111 4.33 -2.39 10.42
C ILE A 111 5.72 -1.88 10.05
N ASP A 112 6.25 -0.97 10.87
CA ASP A 112 7.46 -0.21 10.63
C ASP A 112 7.46 0.39 9.22
N ASN A 113 8.49 0.11 8.41
CA ASN A 113 8.65 0.61 7.05
C ASN A 113 8.30 -0.46 6.00
N GLU A 114 7.57 -1.52 6.36
CA GLU A 114 7.18 -2.54 5.39
C GLU A 114 6.01 -2.06 4.51
N PRO A 115 5.83 -2.62 3.29
CA PRO A 115 4.64 -2.37 2.50
C PRO A 115 3.37 -2.76 3.27
N TYR A 116 2.27 -2.02 3.06
CA TYR A 116 1.01 -2.36 3.72
C TYR A 116 0.58 -3.78 3.40
N ILE A 117 -0.13 -4.38 4.35
CA ILE A 117 -0.83 -5.65 4.19
C ILE A 117 -2.32 -5.34 4.09
N ALA A 118 -2.97 -5.79 3.02
CA ALA A 118 -4.40 -5.62 2.84
C ALA A 118 -5.17 -6.74 3.56
N LYS A 119 -6.14 -6.37 4.41
CA LYS A 119 -6.97 -7.32 5.16
C LYS A 119 -8.44 -7.00 4.99
N TYR A 120 -9.20 -7.99 4.52
CA TYR A 120 -10.60 -7.86 4.11
C TYR A 120 -11.58 -8.38 5.16
N GLU A 121 -11.08 -8.82 6.30
CA GLU A 121 -11.85 -9.35 7.43
C GLU A 121 -11.40 -8.64 8.70
N PRO A 122 -12.30 -8.45 9.68
CA PRO A 122 -11.98 -7.74 10.92
C PRO A 122 -11.08 -8.55 11.86
N THR A 123 -10.96 -9.86 11.64
CA THR A 123 -10.08 -10.75 12.41
C THR A 123 -9.15 -11.48 11.45
N PHE A 124 -7.84 -11.39 11.70
CA PHE A 124 -6.86 -12.06 10.85
C PHE A 124 -5.57 -12.36 11.61
N ASN A 125 -4.90 -13.44 11.20
CA ASN A 125 -3.57 -13.79 11.69
C ASN A 125 -2.49 -12.95 11.00
N GLN A 126 -1.56 -12.43 11.79
CA GLN A 126 -0.37 -11.70 11.37
C GLN A 126 0.69 -11.80 12.47
N PRO A 127 1.52 -12.85 12.47
CA PRO A 127 2.61 -12.96 13.42
C PRO A 127 3.59 -11.80 13.24
N MET A 128 4.11 -11.30 14.35
CA MET A 128 5.11 -10.22 14.39
C MET A 128 6.29 -10.68 15.23
N THR A 129 7.48 -10.23 14.85
CA THR A 129 8.69 -10.46 15.62
C THR A 129 8.59 -9.82 17.00
N ASN A 130 9.34 -10.35 17.96
CA ASN A 130 9.49 -9.67 19.25
C ASN A 130 10.31 -8.40 19.07
N GLY A 131 9.90 -7.31 19.71
CA GLY A 131 10.58 -6.02 19.59
C GLY A 131 9.62 -4.84 19.69
N GLU A 132 10.19 -3.66 19.51
CA GLU A 132 9.43 -2.42 19.45
C GLU A 132 9.08 -2.11 17.99
N HIS A 133 7.81 -1.83 17.73
CA HIS A 133 7.28 -1.61 16.39
C HIS A 133 6.45 -0.34 16.32
N TYR A 134 6.52 0.36 15.20
CA TYR A 134 5.60 1.42 14.83
C TYR A 134 4.52 0.83 13.91
N LEU A 135 3.26 1.03 14.25
CA LEU A 135 2.16 0.49 13.47
C LEU A 135 1.22 1.61 13.05
N LEU A 136 0.81 1.54 11.79
CA LEU A 136 -0.32 2.29 11.28
C LEU A 136 -1.33 1.32 10.68
N THR A 137 -2.59 1.44 11.10
CA THR A 137 -3.70 0.73 10.49
C THR A 137 -4.81 1.71 10.14
N PHE A 138 -5.40 1.59 8.94
CA PHE A 138 -6.49 2.46 8.50
C PHE A 138 -7.48 1.78 7.56
N LEU A 139 -8.73 2.23 7.60
CA LEU A 139 -9.77 1.83 6.68
C LEU A 139 -9.52 2.44 5.30
N SER A 140 -9.72 1.64 4.26
CA SER A 140 -9.43 2.00 2.88
C SER A 140 -10.61 1.70 1.96
N ARG A 141 -10.74 2.48 0.90
CA ARG A 141 -11.69 2.18 -0.19
C ARG A 141 -11.26 0.93 -0.95
N SER A 142 -12.12 0.40 -1.83
CA SER A 142 -11.78 -0.79 -2.62
C SER A 142 -10.57 -0.57 -3.54
N TYR A 143 -10.40 0.64 -4.05
CA TYR A 143 -9.22 1.10 -4.79
C TYR A 143 -8.12 1.63 -3.86
N HIS A 144 -8.09 1.09 -2.65
CA HIS A 144 -7.07 1.23 -1.63
C HIS A 144 -6.90 2.64 -1.02
N GLN A 145 -7.55 3.69 -1.54
CA GLN A 145 -7.41 5.05 -1.00
C GLN A 145 -7.78 5.10 0.49
N SER A 146 -6.87 5.60 1.31
CA SER A 146 -7.06 5.79 2.75
C SER A 146 -8.27 6.68 3.06
N ILE A 147 -9.02 6.31 4.10
CA ILE A 147 -9.98 7.21 4.74
C ILE A 147 -9.23 8.07 5.74
N LYS A 148 -9.21 9.38 5.48
CA LYS A 148 -8.38 10.37 6.19
C LYS A 148 -9.17 11.06 7.31
N THR A 149 -9.77 10.27 8.20
CA THR A 149 -10.45 10.77 9.41
C THR A 149 -9.79 10.22 10.66
N ASP A 150 -9.88 10.95 11.76
CA ASP A 150 -9.27 10.57 13.05
C ASP A 150 -9.76 9.21 13.57
N LYS A 151 -11.00 8.84 13.23
CA LYS A 151 -11.62 7.60 13.68
C LYS A 151 -11.30 6.40 12.80
N ALA A 152 -10.93 6.63 11.54
CA ALA A 152 -10.70 5.57 10.56
C ALA A 152 -9.30 4.94 10.64
N HIS A 153 -8.45 5.37 11.59
CA HIS A 153 -7.10 4.84 11.74
C HIS A 153 -6.69 4.64 13.21
N ARG A 154 -5.60 3.90 13.40
CA ARG A 154 -4.82 3.82 14.65
C ARG A 154 -3.34 3.88 14.30
N ALA A 155 -2.61 4.76 14.98
CA ALA A 155 -1.17 4.88 14.86
C ALA A 155 -0.55 4.70 16.24
N VAL A 156 0.19 3.61 16.45
CA VAL A 156 0.75 3.29 17.76
C VAL A 156 2.19 2.83 17.67
N LYS A 157 2.91 3.05 18.75
CA LYS A 157 4.16 2.39 19.08
C LYS A 157 3.85 1.27 20.06
N ALA A 158 4.22 0.03 19.74
CA ALA A 158 3.92 -1.13 20.57
C ALA A 158 5.15 -2.01 20.78
N SER A 159 5.30 -2.57 21.99
CA SER A 159 6.25 -3.64 22.26
C SER A 159 5.55 -4.99 22.05
N VAL A 160 6.07 -5.81 21.14
CA VAL A 160 5.56 -7.16 20.84
C VAL A 160 6.41 -8.19 21.59
N ASN A 161 5.75 -9.09 22.31
CA ASN A 161 6.39 -10.27 22.91
C ASN A 161 5.46 -11.48 22.76
N ASN A 162 5.99 -12.56 22.18
CA ASN A 162 5.26 -13.79 21.88
C ASN A 162 3.97 -13.51 21.09
N ASN A 163 4.05 -12.62 20.10
CA ASN A 163 2.93 -12.20 19.25
C ASN A 163 1.75 -11.56 20.00
N SER A 164 1.98 -10.89 21.13
CA SER A 164 0.97 -10.07 21.80
C SER A 164 1.53 -8.68 22.06
N PHE A 165 0.66 -7.67 22.01
CA PHE A 165 1.04 -6.33 22.43
C PHE A 165 1.26 -6.25 23.94
N SER A 166 2.28 -5.49 24.30
CA SER A 166 2.47 -4.95 25.64
C SER A 166 2.50 -3.44 25.54
N ASN A 167 1.59 -2.79 26.29
CA ASN A 167 1.52 -1.34 26.43
C ASN A 167 1.54 -0.54 25.11
N PRO A 168 0.65 -0.80 24.13
CA PRO A 168 0.60 0.01 22.92
C PRO A 168 0.28 1.47 23.27
N GLN A 169 1.11 2.40 22.82
CA GLN A 169 0.94 3.84 23.06
C GLN A 169 0.67 4.56 21.74
N PRO A 170 -0.21 5.57 21.71
CA PRO A 170 -0.32 6.45 20.55
C PRO A 170 1.04 7.01 20.17
N ILE A 171 1.33 7.07 18.87
CA ILE A 171 2.47 7.85 18.39
C ILE A 171 2.14 9.31 18.65
N THR A 172 3.04 10.05 19.31
CA THR A 172 2.88 11.48 19.62
C THR A 172 3.81 12.38 18.80
N GLU A 173 4.90 11.80 18.29
CA GLU A 173 5.86 12.54 17.45
C GLU A 173 5.41 12.57 15.98
N PRO A 174 5.88 13.56 15.19
CA PRO A 174 5.69 13.58 13.74
C PRO A 174 6.24 12.31 13.10
N MET A 175 5.46 11.68 12.22
CA MET A 175 5.87 10.48 11.50
C MET A 175 5.18 10.40 10.14
N LEU A 176 5.81 9.70 9.19
CA LEU A 176 5.28 9.51 7.84
C LEU A 176 5.26 8.01 7.50
N PHE A 177 4.09 7.52 7.10
CA PHE A 177 3.92 6.15 6.60
C PHE A 177 3.62 6.17 5.10
N TYR A 178 4.35 5.34 4.36
CA TYR A 178 4.12 5.11 2.94
C TYR A 178 2.99 4.08 2.75
N SER A 179 1.91 4.45 2.05
CA SER A 179 0.86 3.50 1.69
C SER A 179 1.06 2.95 0.28
N ARG A 180 1.02 3.77 -0.76
CA ARG A 180 1.07 3.32 -2.17
C ARG A 180 1.76 4.32 -3.08
N PRO A 181 2.29 3.89 -4.25
CA PRO A 181 2.19 2.54 -4.86
C PRO A 181 3.09 1.43 -4.27
N LYS A 182 2.73 0.16 -4.52
CA LYS A 182 3.58 -1.02 -4.27
C LYS A 182 3.28 -2.11 -5.32
N GLY A 183 4.15 -3.12 -5.43
CA GLY A 183 3.82 -4.29 -6.23
C GLY A 183 3.89 -4.05 -7.73
N THR A 184 3.03 -4.74 -8.48
CA THR A 184 2.98 -4.68 -9.94
C THR A 184 1.61 -4.19 -10.39
N TYR A 185 1.59 -3.22 -11.29
CA TYR A 185 0.41 -2.71 -11.97
C TYR A 185 0.47 -3.13 -13.43
N THR A 186 -0.61 -3.70 -13.96
CA THR A 186 -0.65 -4.30 -15.29
C THR A 186 -1.74 -3.71 -16.16
N GLY A 187 -1.36 -3.26 -17.36
CA GLY A 187 -2.28 -2.75 -18.36
C GLY A 187 -2.70 -1.31 -18.13
N LYS A 188 -3.15 -0.68 -19.20
CA LYS A 188 -3.43 0.76 -19.22
C LYS A 188 -4.34 1.25 -18.08
N ALA A 189 -5.35 0.46 -17.70
CA ALA A 189 -6.29 0.81 -16.64
C ALA A 189 -5.64 1.01 -15.26
N GLU A 190 -4.52 0.32 -14.99
CA GLU A 190 -3.80 0.39 -13.72
C GLU A 190 -2.57 1.32 -13.80
N THR A 191 -1.97 1.45 -14.99
CA THR A 191 -0.70 2.16 -15.18
C THR A 191 -0.86 3.63 -15.60
N GLU A 192 -2.01 4.04 -16.16
CA GLU A 192 -2.21 5.43 -16.64
C GLU A 192 -2.39 6.43 -15.48
N ASN A 193 -3.04 6.02 -14.40
CA ASN A 193 -3.19 6.79 -13.17
C ASN A 193 -2.78 5.94 -11.96
N VAL A 194 -1.51 6.04 -11.57
CA VAL A 194 -1.00 5.33 -10.39
C VAL A 194 -1.26 6.17 -9.15
N MET A 195 -1.94 5.61 -8.15
CA MET A 195 -2.25 6.35 -6.92
C MET A 195 -1.02 6.47 -6.01
N LEU A 196 -0.64 7.69 -5.69
CA LEU A 196 0.21 8.02 -4.55
C LEU A 196 -0.67 8.31 -3.33
N ASP A 197 -0.49 7.52 -2.27
CA ASP A 197 -1.19 7.71 -0.99
C ASP A 197 -0.21 7.45 0.17
N PHE A 198 -0.34 8.24 1.22
CA PHE A 198 0.54 8.23 2.38
C PHE A 198 -0.19 8.80 3.60
N TYR A 199 0.38 8.60 4.78
CA TYR A 199 -0.26 8.97 6.04
C TYR A 199 0.75 9.70 6.95
N PRO A 200 0.67 11.04 7.06
CA PRO A 200 1.34 11.75 8.12
C PRO A 200 0.60 11.53 9.46
N VAL A 201 1.35 11.34 10.53
CA VAL A 201 0.84 11.19 11.91
C VAL A 201 1.48 12.26 12.76
N ASN A 202 0.66 13.06 13.46
CA ASN A 202 1.09 14.27 14.19
C ASN A 202 1.96 15.23 13.37
N ALA A 203 1.75 15.28 12.06
CA ALA A 203 2.47 16.14 11.13
C ALA A 203 1.47 16.83 10.19
N PRO A 204 0.74 17.86 10.66
CA PRO A 204 -0.24 18.57 9.83
C PRO A 204 0.46 19.21 8.63
N LEU A 205 0.09 18.80 7.43
CA LEU A 205 0.68 19.36 6.22
C LEU A 205 0.16 20.77 5.95
N GLY A 206 1.01 21.60 5.35
CA GLY A 206 0.74 22.99 5.02
C GLY A 206 1.94 23.85 5.37
N ASP A 207 1.73 24.80 6.29
CA ASP A 207 2.77 25.73 6.72
C ASP A 207 3.86 25.07 7.59
N GLU A 208 3.50 24.08 8.41
CA GLU A 208 4.42 23.46 9.39
C GLU A 208 5.20 22.28 8.78
N TYR A 209 4.50 21.37 8.12
CA TYR A 209 5.08 20.21 7.48
C TYR A 209 4.73 20.12 6.00
N GLN A 210 5.64 19.54 5.23
CA GLN A 210 5.40 19.18 3.84
C GLN A 210 5.99 17.78 3.58
N VAL A 211 5.51 17.12 2.54
CA VAL A 211 6.12 15.87 2.05
C VAL A 211 6.84 16.17 0.74
N LYS A 212 8.16 15.94 0.73
CA LYS A 212 8.93 15.91 -0.50
C LYS A 212 8.83 14.52 -1.10
N ALA A 213 8.18 14.40 -2.26
CA ALA A 213 8.10 13.17 -3.04
C ALA A 213 9.12 13.20 -4.19
N SER A 214 10.14 12.36 -4.12
CA SER A 214 11.06 12.11 -5.24
C SER A 214 10.60 10.87 -5.99
N VAL A 215 10.09 11.05 -7.22
CA VAL A 215 9.55 10.00 -8.08
C VAL A 215 10.51 9.80 -9.24
N ASN A 216 11.27 8.70 -9.24
CA ASN A 216 12.39 8.47 -10.18
C ASN A 216 13.31 9.71 -10.30
N GLY A 217 13.64 10.34 -9.17
CA GLY A 217 14.48 11.55 -9.10
C GLY A 217 13.75 12.87 -9.41
N LYS A 218 12.51 12.85 -9.91
CA LYS A 218 11.71 14.07 -10.08
C LYS A 218 11.02 14.44 -8.77
N GLU A 219 11.31 15.63 -8.25
CA GLU A 219 10.80 16.09 -6.96
C GLU A 219 9.47 16.84 -7.08
N PHE A 220 8.58 16.58 -6.13
CA PHE A 220 7.33 17.30 -5.90
C PHE A 220 7.23 17.67 -4.42
N MET A 221 6.82 18.89 -4.12
CA MET A 221 6.48 19.31 -2.77
C MET A 221 4.97 19.21 -2.56
N ILE A 222 4.56 18.50 -1.53
CA ILE A 222 3.17 18.23 -1.19
C ILE A 222 2.87 18.87 0.17
N ASP A 223 1.93 19.80 0.18
CA ASP A 223 1.49 20.56 1.37
C ASP A 223 0.05 20.24 1.78
N GLU A 224 -0.67 19.41 1.01
CA GLU A 224 -2.03 19.00 1.33
C GLU A 224 -2.11 17.48 1.52
N TRP A 225 -2.73 17.05 2.62
CA TRP A 225 -2.90 15.62 2.87
C TRP A 225 -4.10 15.05 2.12
N LYS A 226 -3.86 14.64 0.88
CA LYS A 226 -4.82 13.94 0.01
C LYS A 226 -4.11 12.88 -0.83
N ALA A 227 -4.88 12.10 -1.58
CA ALA A 227 -4.33 11.16 -2.54
C ALA A 227 -4.13 11.84 -3.90
N TYR A 228 -3.11 11.40 -4.64
CA TYR A 228 -2.71 11.98 -5.91
C TYR A 228 -2.58 10.91 -6.99
N TYR A 229 -2.70 11.30 -8.25
CA TYR A 229 -2.26 10.49 -9.38
C TYR A 229 -0.86 10.88 -9.81
N LEU A 230 -0.04 9.84 -9.95
CA LEU A 230 1.17 9.85 -10.74
C LEU A 230 0.82 9.38 -12.16
N LYS A 231 1.11 10.24 -13.13
CA LYS A 231 0.90 9.96 -14.57
C LYS A 231 2.22 10.08 -15.32
N GLY A 232 2.29 9.42 -16.48
CA GLY A 232 3.48 9.48 -17.34
C GLY A 232 4.68 8.68 -16.81
N LEU A 233 4.46 7.80 -15.83
CA LEU A 233 5.48 6.88 -15.33
C LEU A 233 5.90 5.92 -16.46
N PRO A 234 7.21 5.62 -16.59
CA PRO A 234 7.70 4.62 -17.54
C PRO A 234 7.23 3.22 -17.14
N MET A 235 7.06 2.35 -18.15
CA MET A 235 6.96 0.90 -17.90
C MET A 235 8.27 0.35 -17.33
N GLY A 236 8.18 -0.72 -16.54
CA GLY A 236 9.29 -1.27 -15.77
C GLY A 236 9.27 -0.81 -14.32
N GLU A 237 10.42 -0.93 -13.65
CA GLU A 237 10.59 -0.56 -12.26
C GLU A 237 10.58 0.98 -12.08
N ASN A 238 9.88 1.41 -11.04
CA ASN A 238 9.76 2.79 -10.60
C ASN A 238 9.98 2.86 -9.09
N THR A 239 10.52 3.97 -8.61
CA THR A 239 10.83 4.17 -7.19
C THR A 239 10.37 5.54 -6.72
N ILE A 240 9.84 5.56 -5.51
CA ILE A 240 9.39 6.78 -4.86
C ILE A 240 9.99 6.84 -3.46
N THR A 241 10.61 7.98 -3.17
CA THR A 241 11.07 8.35 -1.84
C THR A 241 10.18 9.48 -1.32
N LEU A 242 9.51 9.27 -0.18
CA LEU A 242 8.78 10.32 0.53
C LEU A 242 9.57 10.76 1.75
N THR A 243 9.82 12.05 1.86
CA THR A 243 10.53 12.67 2.99
C THR A 243 9.63 13.68 3.67
N LEU A 244 9.42 13.53 4.97
CA LEU A 244 8.75 14.53 5.79
C LEU A 244 9.71 15.70 6.05
N MET A 245 9.25 16.90 5.74
CA MET A 245 10.00 18.15 5.81
C MET A 245 9.30 19.11 6.79
N ALA A 246 10.09 19.92 7.49
CA ALA A 246 9.65 21.09 8.26
C ALA A 246 10.38 22.32 7.72
N GLY A 247 9.70 23.12 6.88
CA GLY A 247 10.35 24.09 6.00
C GLY A 247 11.38 23.39 5.10
N ASP A 248 12.61 23.92 5.06
CA ASP A 248 13.70 23.36 4.26
C ASP A 248 14.45 22.20 4.95
N SER A 249 14.07 21.83 6.17
CA SER A 249 14.77 20.81 6.97
C SER A 249 14.04 19.47 6.95
N ILE A 250 14.80 18.38 6.84
CA ILE A 250 14.25 17.02 7.02
C ILE A 250 13.88 16.83 8.50
N VAL A 251 12.69 16.31 8.76
CA VAL A 251 12.26 15.99 10.13
C VAL A 251 13.04 14.78 10.64
N ASP A 252 13.67 14.92 11.81
CA ASP A 252 14.28 13.79 12.55
C ASP A 252 13.17 12.94 13.18
N ALA A 253 12.65 12.00 12.38
CA ALA A 253 11.56 11.10 12.75
C ALA A 253 11.91 9.66 12.42
N PRO A 254 11.41 8.67 13.20
CA PRO A 254 11.56 7.26 12.86
C PRO A 254 11.09 6.99 11.43
N LEU A 255 11.87 6.18 10.70
CA LEU A 255 11.59 5.72 9.34
C LEU A 255 11.58 6.82 8.27
N ASN A 256 11.88 8.09 8.59
CA ASN A 256 11.95 9.16 7.60
C ASN A 256 13.38 9.23 7.01
N PRO A 257 13.59 9.10 5.68
CA PRO A 257 12.58 8.96 4.61
C PRO A 257 12.08 7.52 4.40
N VAL A 258 10.90 7.40 3.81
CA VAL A 258 10.30 6.11 3.41
C VAL A 258 10.39 5.91 1.90
N VAL A 259 10.77 4.70 1.46
CA VAL A 259 11.04 4.38 0.04
C VAL A 259 10.25 3.15 -0.39
N ARG A 260 9.70 3.16 -1.61
CA ARG A 260 9.12 1.97 -2.25
C ARG A 260 9.52 1.87 -3.71
N THR A 261 9.66 0.62 -4.15
CA THR A 261 9.74 0.25 -5.56
C THR A 261 8.47 -0.48 -6.00
N PHE A 262 8.08 -0.28 -7.25
CA PHE A 262 6.91 -0.91 -7.87
C PHE A 262 7.14 -1.02 -9.38
N THR A 263 6.43 -1.94 -10.03
CA THR A 263 6.59 -2.20 -11.46
C THR A 263 5.33 -1.87 -12.23
N LEU A 264 5.47 -1.18 -13.36
CA LEU A 264 4.41 -1.01 -14.36
C LEU A 264 4.65 -1.94 -15.54
N GLN A 265 3.62 -2.65 -15.99
CA GLN A 265 3.71 -3.58 -17.11
C GLN A 265 2.56 -3.37 -18.09
N GLU A 266 2.82 -3.55 -19.38
CA GLU A 266 1.76 -3.60 -20.39
C GLU A 266 1.02 -4.93 -20.30
N LEU A 267 -0.25 -4.95 -20.70
CA LEU A 267 -0.90 -6.24 -20.95
C LEU A 267 -0.19 -6.94 -22.11
N PRO A 268 -0.04 -8.28 -22.09
CA PRO A 268 0.57 -9.02 -23.19
C PRO A 268 -0.06 -8.71 -24.56
N THR A 269 -1.35 -8.39 -24.58
CA THR A 269 -2.09 -8.00 -25.78
C THR A 269 -1.79 -6.58 -26.27
N GLU A 270 -1.35 -5.67 -25.40
CA GLU A 270 -0.97 -4.30 -25.74
C GLU A 270 0.45 -4.25 -26.31
N ALA A 271 1.37 -5.07 -25.77
CA ALA A 271 2.76 -5.15 -26.22
C ALA A 271 2.92 -5.70 -27.65
N ALA A 272 2.00 -6.54 -28.12
CA ALA A 272 2.03 -7.14 -29.45
C ALA A 272 1.57 -6.20 -30.58
N GLY A 273 1.06 -5.01 -30.25
CA GLY A 273 0.51 -4.03 -31.20
C GLY A 273 1.42 -2.85 -31.52
N LYS A 274 2.64 -2.82 -30.96
CA LYS A 274 3.70 -1.83 -31.23
C LYS A 274 4.76 -2.43 -32.15
#